data_AF-A0A2E2JF21-F1
#
_entry.id   AF-A0A2E2JF21-F1
#
_cell.length_a   1.000
_cell.length_b   1.000
_cell.length_c   1.000
_cell.angle_alpha   90.00
_cell.angle_beta   90.00
_cell.angle_gamma   90.00
#
_symmetry.space_group_name_H-M   'P 1'
#
loop_
_entity.id
_entity.type
_entity.pdbx_description
1 polymer ?
#
loop_
_entity_poly.entity_id
_entity_poly.type
_entity_poly.pdbx_seq_one_letter_code
_entity_poly.pdbx_strand_id
1 'polypeptide(L)'
;MRQRPGPGVTAIHIQDLNTVREVLSVGSDGKALEFLLRTTVTYRVERDGAVLVPNDLLQISRDFSFNADQVLAKDAEEARLRAYIQTELAELILIRLEARLGRIIVPSPGVVPAVPVPAKPSGA
;
A
#
# COMPACT_ATOMS: atom_id res chain seq x y z
N MET A 1 21.02 10.70 -6.19
CA MET A 1 21.48 9.95 -5.01
C MET A 1 20.32 9.88 -4.02
N ARG A 2 19.80 8.70 -3.68
CA ARG A 2 18.73 8.57 -2.66
C ARG A 2 19.41 8.70 -1.29
N GLN A 3 19.05 9.70 -0.49
CA GLN A 3 19.58 9.81 0.88
C GLN A 3 19.15 8.60 1.68
N ARG A 4 20.12 7.94 2.33
CA ARG A 4 19.83 6.85 3.26
C ARG A 4 19.22 7.48 4.52
N PRO A 5 18.08 7.01 5.01
CA PRO A 5 17.53 7.50 6.28
C PRO A 5 18.57 7.35 7.40
N GLY A 6 18.58 8.29 8.35
CA GLY A 6 19.40 8.18 9.54
C GLY A 6 19.02 6.97 10.41
N PRO A 7 19.87 6.57 11.36
CA PRO A 7 19.60 5.40 12.20
C PRO A 7 18.26 5.51 12.94
N GLY A 8 17.48 4.43 12.94
CA GLY A 8 16.16 4.33 13.57
C GLY A 8 15.00 4.89 12.73
N VAL A 9 15.27 5.46 11.55
CA VAL A 9 14.20 5.98 10.66
C VAL A 9 13.64 4.85 9.81
N THR A 10 12.31 4.71 9.83
CA THR A 10 11.59 3.83 8.90
C THR A 10 11.24 4.61 7.64
N ALA A 11 11.64 4.11 6.48
CA ALA A 11 11.37 4.73 5.20
C ALA A 11 10.41 3.88 4.37
N ILE A 12 9.41 4.53 3.79
CA ILE A 12 8.53 3.96 2.79
C ILE A 12 9.06 4.42 1.42
N HIS A 13 9.42 3.46 0.58
CA HIS A 13 9.89 3.71 -0.77
C HIS A 13 8.79 3.37 -1.77
N ILE A 14 8.31 4.38 -2.49
CA ILE A 14 7.48 4.17 -3.68
C ILE A 14 8.41 3.76 -4.83
N GLN A 15 8.23 2.54 -5.34
CA GLN A 15 9.02 1.99 -6.44
C GLN A 15 8.40 2.31 -7.79
N ASP A 16 7.07 2.20 -7.87
CA ASP A 16 6.28 2.53 -9.05
C ASP A 16 4.95 3.14 -8.62
N LEU A 17 4.49 4.13 -9.39
CA LEU A 17 3.17 4.74 -9.24
C LEU A 17 2.64 5.00 -10.65
N ASN A 18 1.68 4.18 -11.06
CA ASN A 18 1.09 4.26 -12.38
C ASN A 18 -0.39 4.62 -12.28
N THR A 19 -0.85 5.55 -13.10
CA THR A 19 -2.28 5.83 -13.24
C THR A 19 -2.72 5.75 -14.68
N VAL A 20 -3.73 4.93 -14.95
CA VAL A 20 -4.32 4.76 -16.28
C VAL A 20 -5.76 5.23 -16.31
N ARG A 21 -6.20 5.67 -17.50
CA ARG A 21 -7.59 5.99 -17.80
C ARG A 21 -8.06 5.08 -18.93
N GLU A 22 -9.13 4.34 -18.69
CA GLU A 22 -9.69 3.35 -19.61
C GLU A 22 -11.13 3.73 -19.95
N VAL A 23 -11.56 3.58 -21.20
CA VAL A 23 -12.99 3.76 -21.54
C VAL A 23 -13.77 2.61 -20.90
N LEU A 24 -14.74 2.95 -20.05
CA LEU A 24 -15.59 1.97 -19.39
C LEU A 24 -16.86 1.72 -20.18
N SER A 25 -17.45 2.77 -20.75
CA SER A 25 -18.67 2.68 -21.55
C SER A 25 -18.70 3.70 -22.69
N VAL A 26 -19.45 3.38 -23.73
CA VAL A 26 -19.59 4.16 -24.96
C VAL A 26 -21.08 4.31 -25.29
N GLY A 27 -21.48 5.51 -25.69
CA GLY A 27 -22.85 5.83 -26.10
C GLY A 27 -23.18 5.35 -27.50
N SER A 28 -24.47 5.43 -27.87
CA SER A 28 -24.95 5.08 -29.21
C SER A 28 -24.37 5.96 -30.33
N ASP A 29 -23.87 7.14 -29.98
CA ASP A 29 -23.16 8.07 -30.87
C ASP A 29 -21.65 7.77 -30.99
N GLY A 30 -21.16 6.72 -30.32
CA GLY A 30 -19.76 6.30 -30.33
C GLY A 30 -18.85 7.09 -29.38
N LYS A 31 -19.40 8.01 -28.56
CA LYS A 31 -18.60 8.78 -27.59
C LYS A 31 -18.49 8.04 -26.26
N ALA A 32 -17.35 8.21 -25.58
CA ALA A 32 -17.18 7.69 -24.23
C ALA A 32 -18.18 8.35 -23.26
N LEU A 33 -18.88 7.55 -22.47
CA LEU A 33 -19.82 8.01 -21.44
C LEU A 33 -19.20 7.92 -20.04
N GLU A 34 -18.38 6.90 -19.81
CA GLU A 34 -17.70 6.69 -18.54
C GLU A 34 -16.26 6.27 -18.78
N PHE A 35 -15.40 6.69 -17.87
CA PHE A 35 -14.02 6.25 -17.80
C PHE A 35 -13.77 5.57 -16.47
N LEU A 36 -12.88 4.59 -16.49
CA LEU A 36 -12.29 4.00 -15.30
C LEU A 36 -10.90 4.60 -15.08
N LEU A 37 -10.70 5.22 -13.93
CA LEU A 37 -9.38 5.60 -13.43
C LEU A 37 -8.85 4.49 -12.55
N ARG A 38 -7.65 4.01 -12.85
CA ARG A 38 -6.96 2.99 -12.06
C ARG A 38 -5.59 3.49 -11.68
N THR A 39 -5.33 3.61 -10.37
CA THR A 39 -4.00 3.91 -9.84
C THR A 39 -3.44 2.68 -9.18
N THR A 40 -2.21 2.31 -9.55
CA THR A 40 -1.45 1.20 -8.96
C THR A 40 -0.18 1.75 -8.35
N VAL A 41 0.14 1.34 -7.13
CA VAL A 41 1.38 1.70 -6.45
C VAL A 41 2.10 0.44 -5.99
N THR A 42 3.40 0.37 -6.28
CA THR A 42 4.30 -0.63 -5.72
C THR A 42 5.20 0.06 -4.70
N TYR A 43 5.23 -0.44 -3.47
CA TYR A 43 6.00 0.17 -2.38
C TYR A 43 6.78 -0.87 -1.58
N ARG A 44 7.80 -0.41 -0.85
CA ARG A 44 8.62 -1.22 0.08
C ARG A 44 8.85 -0.42 1.36
N VAL A 45 9.03 -1.10 2.49
CA VAL A 45 9.43 -0.45 3.76
C VAL A 45 10.76 -0.99 4.26
N GLU A 46 11.67 -0.08 4.60
CA GLU A 46 13.01 -0.38 5.10
C GLU A 46 13.30 0.41 6.39
N ARG A 47 14.13 -0.16 7.27
CA ARG A 47 14.69 0.51 8.45
C ARG A 47 16.12 0.03 8.63
N ASP A 48 17.08 0.96 8.74
CA ASP A 48 18.49 0.65 8.98
C ASP A 48 19.10 -0.36 7.97
N GLY A 49 18.60 -0.35 6.73
CA GLY A 49 19.01 -1.28 5.67
C GLY A 49 18.35 -2.67 5.72
N ALA A 50 17.53 -2.95 6.75
CA ALA A 50 16.69 -4.13 6.80
C ALA A 50 15.33 -3.86 6.13
N VAL A 51 14.92 -4.78 5.25
CA VAL A 51 13.59 -4.74 4.63
C VAL A 51 12.56 -5.24 5.64
N LEU A 52 11.67 -4.35 6.09
CA LEU A 52 10.58 -4.68 7.01
C LEU A 52 9.36 -5.21 6.25
N VAL A 53 9.08 -4.62 5.09
CA VAL A 53 8.03 -5.06 4.18
C VAL A 53 8.64 -5.14 2.79
N PRO A 54 8.65 -6.33 2.14
CA PRO A 54 9.13 -6.46 0.76
C PRO A 54 8.22 -5.67 -0.20
N ASN A 55 8.50 -5.73 -1.50
CA ASN A 55 7.65 -5.06 -2.48
C ASN A 55 6.20 -5.55 -2.35
N ASP A 56 5.28 -4.63 -2.07
CA ASP A 56 3.84 -4.87 -2.02
C ASP A 56 3.12 -3.95 -3.01
N LEU A 57 1.97 -4.41 -3.48
CA LEU A 57 1.17 -3.75 -4.51
C LEU A 57 -0.20 -3.38 -3.96
N LEU A 58 -0.61 -2.15 -4.26
CA LEU A 58 -1.95 -1.65 -4.03
C LEU A 58 -2.53 -1.07 -5.31
N GLN A 59 -3.83 -1.24 -5.48
CA GLN A 59 -4.57 -0.71 -6.62
C GLN A 59 -5.92 -0.19 -6.14
N ILE A 60 -6.28 1.01 -6.59
CA ILE A 60 -7.63 1.57 -6.45
C ILE A 60 -8.15 1.89 -7.85
N SER A 61 -9.44 1.64 -8.07
CA SER A 61 -10.13 1.96 -9.32
C SER A 61 -11.43 2.69 -9.03
N ARG A 62 -11.70 3.76 -9.77
CA ARG A 62 -12.93 4.56 -9.65
C ARG A 62 -13.41 4.95 -11.04
N ASP A 63 -14.69 4.76 -11.29
CA ASP A 63 -15.38 5.25 -12.48
C ASP A 63 -15.78 6.72 -12.32
N PHE A 64 -15.91 7.43 -13.45
CA PHE A 64 -16.53 8.74 -13.48
C PHE A 64 -17.25 8.97 -14.80
N SER A 65 -18.37 9.69 -14.75
CA SER A 65 -19.13 10.05 -15.95
C SER A 65 -18.48 11.21 -16.70
N PHE A 66 -18.44 11.08 -18.02
CA PHE A 66 -17.86 12.05 -18.93
C PHE A 66 -18.94 12.75 -19.76
N ASN A 67 -18.71 14.02 -20.05
CA ASN A 67 -19.49 14.78 -21.01
C ASN A 67 -18.53 15.53 -21.94
N ALA A 68 -18.54 15.16 -23.22
CA ALA A 68 -17.69 15.75 -24.25
C ALA A 68 -17.97 17.26 -24.47
N ASP A 69 -19.18 17.73 -24.18
CA ASP A 69 -19.53 19.15 -24.29
C ASP A 69 -18.99 19.97 -23.11
N GLN A 70 -18.46 19.30 -22.07
CA GLN A 70 -17.95 19.90 -20.84
C GLN A 70 -16.51 19.42 -20.52
N VAL A 71 -15.70 19.13 -21.54
CA VAL A 71 -14.34 18.55 -21.40
C VAL A 71 -13.50 19.23 -20.32
N LEU A 72 -13.40 20.57 -20.32
CA LEU A 72 -12.56 21.28 -19.34
C LEU A 72 -13.00 21.06 -17.89
N ALA A 73 -14.32 21.05 -17.66
CA ALA A 73 -14.86 20.78 -16.32
C ALA A 73 -14.58 19.33 -15.92
N LYS A 74 -14.72 18.39 -16.86
CA LYS A 74 -14.46 16.96 -16.64
C LYS A 74 -12.99 16.64 -16.44
N ASP A 75 -12.07 17.33 -17.10
CA ASP A 75 -10.63 17.21 -16.84
C ASP A 75 -10.27 17.69 -15.44
N ALA A 76 -10.88 18.79 -14.97
CA ALA A 76 -10.69 19.28 -13.61
C ALA A 76 -11.30 18.32 -12.56
N GLU A 77 -12.43 17.70 -12.86
CA GLU A 77 -13.04 16.65 -12.02
C GLU A 77 -12.11 15.43 -11.93
N GLU A 78 -11.61 14.95 -13.08
CA GLU A 78 -10.67 13.85 -13.18
C GLU A 78 -9.39 14.11 -12.37
N ALA A 79 -8.82 15.32 -12.45
CA ALA A 79 -7.65 15.71 -11.69
C ALA A 79 -7.88 15.65 -10.17
N ARG A 80 -9.06 16.11 -9.70
CA ARG A 80 -9.44 16.01 -8.28
C ARG A 80 -9.63 14.56 -7.86
N LEU A 81 -10.26 13.74 -8.70
CA LEU A 81 -10.46 12.32 -8.44
C LEU A 81 -9.12 11.56 -8.35
N ARG A 82 -8.16 11.87 -9.23
CA ARG A 82 -6.80 11.31 -9.17
C ARG A 82 -6.09 11.66 -7.87
N ALA A 83 -6.17 12.92 -7.42
CA ALA A 83 -5.59 13.35 -6.16
C ALA A 83 -6.24 12.62 -4.97
N TYR A 84 -7.56 12.47 -4.99
CA TYR A 84 -8.30 11.71 -3.97
C TYR A 84 -7.85 10.24 -3.92
N ILE A 85 -7.77 9.55 -5.06
CA ILE A 85 -7.29 8.16 -5.13
C ILE A 85 -5.88 8.01 -4.54
N GLN A 86 -4.98 8.98 -4.81
CA GLN A 86 -3.62 8.95 -4.25
C GLN A 86 -3.62 9.10 -2.73
N THR A 87 -4.46 9.97 -2.17
CA THR A 87 -4.65 10.09 -0.71
C THR A 87 -5.15 8.77 -0.12
N GLU A 88 -6.16 8.15 -0.73
CA GLU A 88 -6.68 6.85 -0.27
C GLU A 88 -5.64 5.73 -0.33
N LEU A 89 -4.82 5.70 -1.38
CA LEU A 89 -3.70 4.75 -1.46
C LEU A 89 -2.69 4.98 -0.33
N ALA A 90 -2.36 6.23 -0.01
CA ALA A 90 -1.45 6.55 1.08
C ALA A 90 -2.02 6.10 2.44
N GLU A 91 -3.30 6.36 2.70
CA GLU A 91 -3.99 5.89 3.90
C GLU A 91 -3.99 4.36 3.99
N LEU A 92 -4.28 3.68 2.87
CA LEU A 92 -4.29 2.22 2.81
C LEU A 92 -2.90 1.61 3.03
N ILE A 93 -1.83 2.26 2.54
CA ILE A 93 -0.45 1.87 2.87
C ILE A 93 -0.27 1.91 4.39
N LEU A 94 -0.61 3.03 5.04
CA LEU A 94 -0.46 3.17 6.49
C LEU A 94 -1.24 2.11 7.27
N ILE A 95 -2.52 1.90 6.94
CA ILE A 95 -3.36 0.88 7.57
C ILE A 95 -2.76 -0.52 7.42
N ARG A 96 -2.25 -0.86 6.23
CA ARG A 96 -1.57 -2.15 6.01
C ARG A 96 -0.28 -2.28 6.82
N LEU A 97 0.47 -1.20 6.98
CA LEU A 97 1.68 -1.20 7.79
C LEU A 97 1.37 -1.41 9.27
N GLU A 98 0.34 -0.75 9.81
CA GLU A 98 -0.13 -0.99 11.18
C GLU A 98 -0.50 -2.47 11.40
N ALA A 99 -1.28 -3.05 10.48
CA ALA A 99 -1.71 -4.44 10.58
C ALA A 99 -0.56 -5.45 10.49
N ARG A 100 0.47 -5.17 9.68
CA ARG A 100 1.63 -6.06 9.50
C ARG A 100 2.67 -5.90 10.61
N LEU A 101 3.03 -4.67 10.95
CA LEU A 101 4.08 -4.38 11.92
C LEU A 101 3.60 -4.54 13.36
N GLY A 102 2.31 -4.30 13.64
CA GLY A 102 1.70 -4.53 14.96
C GLY A 102 1.64 -6.01 15.35
N ARG A 103 1.80 -6.93 14.38
CA ARG A 103 1.85 -8.38 14.60
C ARG A 103 3.26 -8.95 14.74
N ILE A 104 4.30 -8.15 14.54
CA ILE A 104 5.68 -8.60 14.75
C ILE A 104 5.93 -8.62 16.26
N ILE A 105 5.66 -9.77 16.89
CA ILE A 105 6.38 -10.16 18.10
C ILE A 105 7.83 -10.26 17.65
N VAL A 106 8.67 -9.27 18.00
CA VAL A 106 10.12 -9.44 17.90
C VAL A 106 10.44 -10.62 18.83
N PRO A 107 10.89 -11.79 18.32
CA PRO A 107 11.35 -12.82 19.23
C PRO A 107 12.54 -12.23 19.97
N SER A 108 12.37 -12.01 21.28
CA SER A 108 13.47 -11.59 22.14
C SER A 108 14.56 -12.67 22.03
N PRO A 109 15.78 -12.36 21.58
CA PRO A 109 16.84 -13.35 21.50
C PRO A 109 17.25 -13.70 22.92
N GLY A 110 16.65 -14.76 23.49
CA GLY A 110 17.05 -15.25 24.82
C GLY A 110 16.02 -16.01 25.66
N VAL A 111 14.79 -16.28 25.21
CA VAL A 111 13.91 -17.19 25.97
C VAL A 111 14.19 -18.63 25.52
N VAL A 112 15.22 -19.24 26.08
CA VAL A 112 15.32 -20.71 26.11
C VAL A 112 14.15 -21.20 26.97
N PRO A 113 13.24 -22.04 26.46
CA PRO A 113 12.25 -22.66 27.33
C PRO A 113 13.01 -23.55 28.32
N ALA A 114 12.89 -23.22 29.61
CA ALA A 114 13.42 -24.08 30.67
C ALA A 114 12.72 -25.44 30.57
N VAL A 115 13.45 -26.44 30.05
CA VAL A 115 13.02 -27.84 30.08
C VAL A 115 12.94 -28.25 31.56
N PRO A 116 11.78 -28.71 32.06
CA PRO A 116 11.70 -29.16 33.43
C PRO A 116 12.50 -30.46 33.57
N VAL A 117 13.54 -30.44 34.40
CA VAL A 117 14.30 -31.64 34.77
C VAL A 117 13.35 -32.54 35.58
N PRO A 118 13.10 -33.80 35.18
CA PRO A 118 12.26 -34.69 35.97
C PRO A 118 12.99 -35.05 37.28
N ALA A 119 12.30 -34.83 38.41
CA ALA A 119 12.77 -35.27 39.71
C ALA A 119 12.81 -36.80 39.77
N LYS A 120 13.97 -37.33 40.17
CA LYS A 120 14.20 -38.76 40.40
C LYS A 120 13.34 -39.23 41.58
N PRO A 121 12.62 -40.36 41.49
CA PRO A 121 11.95 -40.90 42.67
C PRO A 121 12.99 -41.50 43.62
N SER A 122 13.03 -40.97 44.85
CA SER A 122 13.73 -41.60 45.97
C SER A 122 12.85 -42.72 46.50
N GLY A 123 13.30 -43.97 46.35
CA GLY A 123 12.71 -45.11 47.03
C GLY A 123 13.27 -45.28 48.43
N ALA A 124 12.38 -45.56 49.38
CA ALA A 124 12.51 -46.48 50.52
C ALA A 124 11.28 -46.32 51.41
#